data_AF-A0A7X4F643-F1
#
_entry.id   AF-A0A7X4F643-F1
#
_cell.length_a   1.000
_cell.length_b   1.000
_cell.length_c   1.000
_cell.angle_alpha   90.00
_cell.angle_beta   90.00
_cell.angle_gamma   90.00
#
_symmetry.space_group_name_H-M   'P 1'
#
loop_
_entity.id
_entity.type
_entity.pdbx_description
1 polymer ?
#
loop_
_entity_poly.entity_id
_entity_poly.type
_entity_poly.pdbx_seq_one_letter_code
_entity_poly.pdbx_strand_id
1 'polypeptide(L)'
;PVLLTVASEQGPVLVYDSNGEKLGALRVAGPPLDVDGLPIRITHVLPASGLLIKRDPGVPLVYTGFAVALLGGGLSVLASRKLWAVAAQGKLHVAGISNRDVVGFGEALPRLLDSLTEEAH
;
A
#
# COMPACT_ATOMS: atom_id res chain seq x y z
N PRO A 1 25.44 40.13 -20.10
CA PRO A 1 24.83 38.79 -19.92
C PRO A 1 23.91 38.84 -18.71
N VAL A 2 22.70 38.28 -18.80
CA VAL A 2 21.70 38.37 -17.74
C VAL A 2 21.54 36.99 -17.13
N LEU A 3 21.64 36.90 -15.80
CA LEU A 3 21.41 35.66 -15.07
C LEU A 3 19.98 35.66 -14.52
N LEU A 4 19.24 34.59 -14.82
CA LEU A 4 17.90 34.34 -14.29
C LEU A 4 17.96 33.19 -13.30
N THR A 5 17.50 33.41 -12.07
CA THR A 5 17.35 32.34 -11.07
C THR A 5 15.90 32.25 -10.63
N VAL A 6 15.48 31.07 -10.18
CA VAL A 6 14.11 30.85 -9.72
C VAL A 6 14.15 30.53 -8.24
N ALA A 7 13.43 31.31 -7.42
CA ALA A 7 13.47 31.16 -5.97
C ALA A 7 12.68 29.94 -5.45
N SER A 8 11.69 29.44 -6.22
CA SER A 8 10.89 28.24 -5.90
C SER A 8 10.31 27.61 -7.18
N GLU A 9 9.69 26.44 -7.08
CA GLU A 9 9.01 25.78 -8.22
C GLU A 9 7.92 26.62 -8.90
N GLN A 10 7.45 27.69 -8.24
CA GLN A 10 6.42 28.61 -8.74
C GLN A 10 6.93 30.05 -8.91
N GLY A 11 8.25 30.26 -8.77
CA GLY A 11 8.87 31.58 -8.78
C GLY A 11 8.89 32.26 -7.40
N PRO A 12 9.19 33.58 -7.34
CA PRO A 12 9.48 34.48 -8.47
C PRO A 12 10.82 34.17 -9.18
N VAL A 13 10.98 34.67 -10.40
CA VAL A 13 12.24 34.64 -11.14
C VAL A 13 13.02 35.90 -10.81
N LEU A 14 14.22 35.75 -10.27
CA LEU A 14 15.13 36.85 -9.94
C LEU A 14 16.06 37.12 -11.13
N VAL A 15 16.30 38.40 -11.41
CA VAL A 15 17.12 38.86 -12.53
C VAL A 15 18.36 39.55 -11.97
N TYR A 16 19.53 39.15 -12.46
CA TYR A 16 20.82 39.70 -12.06
C TYR A 16 21.63 40.19 -13.28
N ASP A 17 22.39 41.25 -13.06
CA ASP A 17 23.33 41.78 -14.05
C ASP A 17 24.61 40.93 -14.14
N SER A 18 25.55 41.33 -15.00
CA SER A 18 26.83 40.66 -15.15
C SER A 18 27.78 40.83 -13.95
N ASN A 19 27.52 41.80 -13.07
CA ASN A 19 28.29 42.08 -11.87
C ASN A 19 27.74 41.34 -10.63
N GLY A 20 26.59 40.66 -10.77
CA GLY A 20 25.89 39.96 -9.69
C GLY A 20 24.92 40.84 -8.90
N GLU A 21 24.65 42.07 -9.34
CA GLU A 21 23.64 42.94 -8.74
C GLU A 21 22.23 42.56 -9.17
N LYS A 22 21.29 42.62 -8.23
CA LYS A 22 19.89 42.26 -8.47
C LYS A 22 19.17 43.39 -9.21
N LEU A 23 18.83 43.14 -10.46
CA LEU A 23 18.05 44.06 -11.30
C LEU A 23 16.55 44.02 -10.96
N GLY A 24 16.02 42.88 -10.51
CA GLY A 24 14.61 42.79 -10.15
C GLY A 24 14.09 41.37 -9.89
N ALA A 25 12.77 41.27 -9.72
CA ALA A 25 12.06 40.02 -9.57
C ALA A 25 10.81 40.01 -10.46
N LEU A 26 10.75 39.06 -11.37
CA LEU A 26 9.62 38.82 -12.27
C LEU A 26 8.67 37.78 -11.67
N ARG A 27 7.39 38.15 -11.58
CA ARG A 27 6.31 37.20 -11.26
C ARG A 27 5.86 36.48 -12.52
N VAL A 28 5.51 35.21 -12.38
CA VAL A 28 4.90 34.42 -13.46
C VAL A 28 3.58 35.08 -13.88
N ALA A 29 3.37 35.24 -15.18
CA ALA A 29 2.25 35.98 -15.77
C ALA A 29 2.12 37.45 -15.31
N GLY A 30 3.19 38.03 -14.74
CA GLY A 30 3.26 39.42 -14.31
C GLY A 30 3.55 40.42 -15.43
N PRO A 31 3.65 41.72 -15.10
CA PRO A 31 4.13 42.74 -16.02
C PRO A 31 5.60 42.49 -16.43
N PRO A 32 6.03 42.95 -17.62
CA PRO A 32 7.41 42.81 -18.07
C PRO A 32 8.35 43.70 -17.25
N LEU A 33 9.59 43.26 -17.11
CA LEU A 33 10.69 44.06 -16.58
C LEU A 33 11.60 44.46 -17.74
N ASP A 34 11.90 45.75 -17.85
CA ASP A 34 12.84 46.25 -18.84
C ASP A 34 14.27 45.97 -18.36
N VAL A 35 15.04 45.25 -19.19
CA VAL A 35 16.44 44.94 -18.95
C VAL A 35 17.20 45.35 -20.21
N ASP A 36 18.02 46.40 -20.12
CA ASP A 36 18.80 46.96 -21.23
C ASP A 36 17.97 47.29 -22.49
N GLY A 37 16.74 47.77 -22.33
CA GLY A 37 15.83 48.13 -23.43
C GLY A 37 15.04 46.95 -23.98
N LEU A 38 15.16 45.76 -23.37
CA LEU A 38 14.41 44.57 -23.73
C LEU A 38 13.37 44.25 -22.65
N PRO A 39 12.06 44.27 -22.97
CA PRO A 39 11.01 43.89 -22.03
C PRO A 39 10.96 42.36 -21.87
N ILE A 40 11.36 41.86 -20.70
CA ILE A 40 11.35 40.43 -20.36
C ILE A 40 10.11 40.10 -19.52
N ARG A 41 9.38 39.05 -19.88
CA ARG A 41 8.23 38.52 -19.12
C ARG A 41 8.35 37.02 -18.93
N ILE A 42 8.00 36.54 -17.73
CA ILE A 42 7.90 35.10 -17.43
C ILE A 42 6.47 34.64 -17.70
N THR A 43 6.29 33.74 -18.65
CA THR A 43 4.99 33.16 -19.00
C THR A 43 4.64 32.02 -18.05
N HIS A 44 5.53 31.03 -17.92
CA HIS A 44 5.38 29.88 -17.04
C HIS A 44 6.74 29.39 -16.52
N VAL A 45 6.75 28.79 -15.33
CA VAL A 45 7.88 28.01 -14.80
C VAL A 45 7.46 26.55 -14.85
N LEU A 46 8.25 25.71 -15.52
CA LEU A 46 8.02 24.26 -15.53
C LEU A 46 8.70 23.67 -14.28
N PRO A 47 7.94 23.17 -13.28
CA PRO A 47 8.54 22.53 -12.12
C PRO A 47 9.23 21.25 -12.58
N ALA A 48 10.54 21.16 -12.35
CA ALA A 48 11.36 20.01 -12.69
C ALA A 48 11.35 18.95 -11.58
N SER A 49 10.21 18.70 -10.92
CA SER A 49 10.13 17.54 -10.06
C SER A 49 10.09 16.31 -10.96
N GLY A 50 11.18 15.51 -10.93
CA GLY A 50 11.36 14.31 -11.76
C GLY A 50 10.35 13.19 -11.49
N LEU A 51 9.27 13.47 -10.76
CA LEU A 51 8.19 12.55 -10.45
C LEU A 51 6.85 13.18 -10.89
N LEU A 52 6.72 13.39 -12.19
CA LEU A 52 5.46 13.82 -12.82
C LEU A 52 4.38 12.72 -12.81
N ILE A 53 4.68 11.55 -12.24
CA ILE A 53 3.71 10.49 -11.95
C ILE A 53 3.46 10.51 -10.45
N LYS A 54 2.41 11.23 -10.04
CA LYS A 54 1.95 11.28 -8.64
C LYS A 54 1.28 9.97 -8.21
N ARG A 55 1.00 9.04 -9.14
CA ARG A 55 0.32 7.78 -8.89
C ARG A 55 0.71 6.70 -9.91
N ASP A 56 1.49 5.73 -9.47
CA ASP A 56 1.84 4.58 -10.30
C ASP A 56 0.70 3.56 -10.37
N PRO A 57 0.19 3.19 -11.56
CA PRO A 57 -0.85 2.18 -11.69
C PRO A 57 -0.38 0.78 -11.24
N GLY A 58 0.94 0.54 -11.16
CA GLY A 58 1.51 -0.71 -10.68
C GLY A 58 1.37 -0.92 -9.17
N VAL A 59 1.33 0.16 -8.38
CA VAL A 59 1.29 0.07 -6.91
C VAL A 59 -0.01 -0.62 -6.44
N PRO A 60 -1.21 -0.19 -6.88
CA PRO A 60 -2.44 -0.92 -6.57
C PRO A 60 -2.40 -2.38 -6.99
N LEU A 61 -1.89 -2.68 -8.20
CA LEU A 61 -1.85 -4.04 -8.75
C LEU A 61 -1.01 -4.99 -7.88
N VAL A 62 0.18 -4.55 -7.45
CA VAL A 62 1.07 -5.34 -6.58
C VAL A 62 0.42 -5.60 -5.23
N TYR A 63 -0.19 -4.58 -4.61
CA TYR A 63 -0.88 -4.76 -3.33
C TYR A 63 -2.09 -5.69 -3.44
N THR A 64 -2.84 -5.62 -4.54
CA THR A 64 -3.94 -6.58 -4.79
C THR A 64 -3.39 -8.01 -4.90
N GLY A 65 -2.31 -8.23 -5.65
CA GLY A 65 -1.68 -9.55 -5.76
C GLY A 65 -1.19 -10.07 -4.40
N PHE A 66 -0.55 -9.20 -3.61
CA PHE A 66 -0.11 -9.54 -2.26
C PHE A 66 -1.28 -9.89 -1.33
N ALA A 67 -2.39 -9.14 -1.39
CA ALA A 67 -3.58 -9.44 -0.61
C ALA A 67 -4.18 -10.81 -0.98
N VAL A 68 -4.25 -11.15 -2.26
CA VAL A 68 -4.69 -12.47 -2.72
C VAL A 68 -3.76 -13.57 -2.22
N ALA A 69 -2.44 -13.34 -2.25
CA ALA A 69 -1.45 -14.30 -1.75
C ALA A 69 -1.59 -14.54 -0.23
N LEU A 70 -1.82 -13.48 0.56
CA LEU A 70 -2.10 -13.60 1.99
C LEU A 70 -3.37 -14.42 2.27
N LEU A 71 -4.45 -14.16 1.53
CA LEU A 71 -5.70 -14.91 1.65
C LEU A 71 -5.50 -16.39 1.29
N GLY A 72 -4.82 -16.67 0.18
CA GLY A 72 -4.52 -18.04 -0.25
C GLY A 72 -3.61 -18.78 0.75
N GLY A 73 -2.59 -18.10 1.27
CA GLY A 73 -1.72 -18.63 2.32
C GLY A 73 -2.49 -18.96 3.59
N GLY A 74 -3.33 -18.03 4.08
CA GLY A 74 -4.17 -18.25 5.25
C GLY A 74 -5.14 -19.42 5.06
N LEU A 75 -5.83 -19.47 3.93
CA LEU A 75 -6.77 -20.57 3.62
C LEU A 75 -6.04 -21.92 3.51
N SER A 76 -4.81 -21.93 3.01
CA SER A 76 -3.98 -23.13 2.90
C SER A 76 -3.59 -23.71 4.26
N VAL A 77 -3.63 -22.94 5.34
CA VAL A 77 -3.29 -23.42 6.69
C VAL A 77 -4.50 -24.10 7.37
N LEU A 78 -5.72 -23.90 6.86
CA LEU A 78 -6.91 -24.54 7.42
C LEU A 78 -6.75 -26.07 7.45
N ALA A 79 -6.91 -26.63 8.66
CA ALA A 79 -6.81 -28.05 8.89
C ALA A 79 -8.14 -28.74 8.57
N SER A 80 -8.09 -29.84 7.83
CA SER A 80 -9.25 -30.71 7.64
C SER A 80 -9.31 -31.75 8.77
N ARG A 81 -10.46 -31.88 9.42
CA ARG A 81 -10.73 -32.90 10.45
C ARG A 81 -11.68 -33.94 9.88
N LYS A 82 -11.32 -35.22 9.94
CA LYS A 82 -12.18 -36.34 9.54
C LYS A 82 -12.50 -37.18 10.77
N LEU A 83 -13.78 -37.56 10.92
CA LEU A 83 -14.30 -38.31 12.06
C LEU A 83 -15.05 -39.54 11.55
N TRP A 84 -14.88 -40.65 12.25
CA TRP A 84 -15.60 -41.90 12.03
C TRP A 84 -16.17 -42.37 13.36
N ALA A 85 -17.40 -42.88 13.33
CA ALA A 85 -18.06 -43.47 14.48
C ALA A 85 -18.69 -44.81 14.09
N VAL A 86 -18.48 -45.83 14.92
CA VAL A 86 -19.00 -47.19 14.70
C VAL A 86 -19.68 -47.65 15.99
N ALA A 87 -20.97 -47.95 15.91
CA ALA A 87 -21.71 -48.53 17.04
C ALA A 87 -21.70 -50.07 16.92
N ALA A 88 -21.16 -50.74 17.94
CA ALA A 88 -21.13 -52.20 18.01
C ALA A 88 -21.26 -52.68 19.47
N GLN A 89 -22.01 -53.77 19.68
CA GLN A 89 -22.17 -54.39 21.01
C GLN A 89 -22.58 -53.42 22.12
N GLY A 90 -23.45 -52.44 21.81
CA GLY A 90 -23.90 -51.45 22.78
C GLY A 90 -22.86 -50.38 23.15
N LYS A 91 -21.73 -50.31 22.43
CA LYS A 91 -20.69 -49.28 22.60
C LYS A 91 -20.52 -48.48 21.31
N LEU A 92 -20.26 -47.17 21.46
CA LEU A 92 -19.90 -46.29 20.36
C LEU A 92 -18.38 -46.11 20.32
N HIS A 93 -17.76 -46.55 19.23
CA HIS A 93 -16.33 -46.35 18.97
C HIS A 93 -16.16 -45.13 18.06
N VAL A 94 -15.36 -44.16 18.48
CA VAL A 94 -15.12 -42.92 17.72
C VAL A 94 -13.62 -42.80 17.44
N ALA A 95 -13.28 -42.47 16.20
CA ALA A 95 -11.91 -42.26 15.74
C ALA A 95 -11.85 -41.08 14.77
N GLY A 96 -10.68 -40.46 14.60
CA GLY A 96 -10.52 -39.38 13.65
C GLY A 96 -9.07 -39.07 13.32
N ILE A 97 -8.88 -38.29 12.26
CA ILE A 97 -7.58 -37.78 11.85
C ILE A 97 -7.68 -36.30 11.49
N SER A 98 -6.59 -35.58 11.70
CA SER A 98 -6.42 -34.19 11.29
C SER A 98 -5.11 -34.08 10.51
N ASN A 99 -5.09 -33.27 9.45
CA ASN A 99 -3.89 -33.14 8.61
C ASN A 99 -2.83 -32.20 9.21
N ARG A 100 -3.26 -31.04 9.72
CA ARG A 100 -2.39 -29.93 10.17
C ARG A 100 -2.62 -29.56 11.63
N ASP A 101 -3.66 -30.11 12.27
CA ASP A 101 -4.05 -29.79 13.65
C ASP A 101 -4.38 -31.08 14.43
N VAL A 102 -3.39 -31.95 14.62
CA VAL A 102 -3.57 -33.23 15.35
C VAL A 102 -3.77 -32.98 16.85
N VAL A 103 -3.00 -32.04 17.42
CA VAL A 103 -3.06 -31.71 18.84
C VAL A 103 -4.41 -31.09 19.21
N GLY A 104 -4.85 -30.06 18.48
CA GLY A 104 -6.15 -29.42 18.72
C GLY A 104 -7.33 -30.36 18.48
N PHE A 105 -7.23 -31.28 17.50
CA PHE A 105 -8.22 -32.33 17.33
C PHE A 105 -8.26 -33.31 18.51
N GLY A 106 -7.10 -33.71 19.03
CA GLY A 106 -6.99 -34.58 20.20
C GLY A 106 -7.59 -33.99 21.46
N GLU A 107 -7.54 -32.66 21.63
CA GLU A 107 -8.21 -31.96 22.74
C GLU A 107 -9.71 -31.73 22.51
N ALA A 108 -10.11 -31.47 21.26
CA ALA A 108 -11.50 -31.18 20.93
C ALA A 108 -12.39 -32.43 20.93
N LEU A 109 -11.86 -33.59 20.52
CA LEU A 109 -12.63 -34.81 20.37
C LEU A 109 -13.21 -35.32 21.72
N PRO A 110 -12.44 -35.44 22.82
CA PRO A 110 -12.99 -35.82 24.12
C PRO A 110 -14.07 -34.85 24.61
N ARG A 111 -13.85 -33.53 24.48
CA ARG A 111 -14.84 -32.52 24.87
C ARG A 111 -16.17 -32.68 24.10
N LEU A 112 -16.09 -33.00 22.82
CA LEU A 112 -17.27 -33.28 22.00
C LEU A 112 -18.01 -34.54 22.49
N LEU A 113 -17.29 -35.61 22.84
CA LEU A 113 -17.89 -36.83 23.39
C LEU A 113 -18.52 -36.60 24.77
N ASP A 114 -17.89 -35.81 25.63
CA ASP A 114 -18.43 -35.44 26.93
C ASP A 114 -19.75 -34.67 26.77
N SER A 115 -19.79 -33.67 25.87
CA SER A 115 -21.02 -32.90 25.61
C SER A 115 -22.19 -33.74 25.09
N LEU A 116 -21.92 -34.74 24.26
CA LEU A 116 -22.94 -35.66 23.76
C LEU A 116 -23.45 -36.62 24.83
N THR A 117 -22.63 -36.89 25.85
CA THR A 117 -23.02 -37.76 26.98
C THR A 117 -23.86 -37.00 27.99
N GLU A 118 -23.56 -35.71 28.22
CA GLU A 118 -24.37 -34.83 29.08
C GLU A 118 -25.77 -34.56 28.50
N GLU A 119 -25.90 -34.35 27.18
CA GLU A 119 -27.21 -34.18 26.52
C GLU A 119 -28.07 -35.46 26.52
N ALA A 120 -27.46 -36.62 26.73
CA ALA A 120 -28.15 -37.91 26.75
C ALA A 120 -28.75 -38.28 28.13
N HIS A 121 -28.50 -37.48 29.17
CA HIS A 121 -29.04 -37.62 30.53
C HIS A 121 -30.23 -36.70 30.79
#